data_AF-A0A7W0UQP7-F1
#
_entry.id   AF-A0A7W0UQP7-F1
#
_cell.length_a   1.000
_cell.length_b   1.000
_cell.length_c   1.000
_cell.angle_alpha   90.00
_cell.angle_beta   90.00
_cell.angle_gamma   90.00
#
_symmetry.space_group_name_H-M   'P 1'
#
loop_
_entity.id
_entity.type
_entity.pdbx_description
1 polymer ?
#
loop_
_entity_poly.entity_id
_entity_poly.type
_entity_poly.pdbx_seq_one_letter_code
_entity_poly.pdbx_strand_id
1 'polypeptide(L)'
;MLNLLLKPWIASCQETGNRISDYLDGELQGRSLTRVRRHLARCDRCRAMLDSLHRTLEQLRSLGSPEQVAPEPATVSAVLSQIQHESSPRTRGG
;
A
#
# COMPACT_ATOMS: atom_id res chain seq x y z
N MET A 1 -2.70 18.74 -26.10
CA MET A 1 -2.56 19.49 -24.83
C MET A 1 -3.92 20.05 -24.45
N LEU A 2 -4.71 19.36 -23.63
CA LEU A 2 -6.03 19.87 -23.21
C LEU A 2 -6.10 20.03 -21.69
N ASN A 3 -5.94 21.29 -21.30
CA ASN A 3 -6.51 22.00 -20.15
C ASN A 3 -6.28 21.43 -18.73
N LEU A 4 -5.19 21.93 -18.12
CA LEU A 4 -4.72 21.66 -16.75
C LEU A 4 -5.31 22.63 -15.71
N LEU A 5 -6.55 23.06 -15.88
CA LEU A 5 -7.20 24.03 -14.98
C LEU A 5 -8.50 23.45 -14.41
N LEU A 6 -8.54 23.35 -13.07
CA LEU A 6 -9.73 23.33 -12.21
C LEU A 6 -10.49 22.01 -11.97
N LYS A 7 -9.79 20.90 -11.76
CA LYS A 7 -10.31 19.92 -10.78
C LYS A 7 -9.36 19.82 -9.61
N PRO A 8 -9.54 20.66 -8.55
CA PRO A 8 -8.83 20.49 -7.27
C PRO A 8 -9.02 19.11 -6.62
N TRP A 9 -9.84 18.27 -7.24
CA TRP A 9 -10.34 17.00 -6.77
C TRP A 9 -9.76 15.79 -7.53
N ILE A 10 -8.87 16.01 -8.51
CA ILE A 10 -8.10 14.97 -9.22
C ILE A 10 -6.64 15.43 -9.37
N ALA A 11 -5.68 14.50 -9.35
CA ALA A 11 -4.27 14.82 -9.58
C ALA A 11 -3.99 15.02 -11.07
N SER A 12 -2.90 15.71 -11.42
CA SER A 12 -2.35 15.72 -12.78
C SER A 12 -1.51 14.46 -13.03
N CYS A 13 -1.13 14.18 -14.29
CA CYS A 13 -0.21 13.08 -14.59
C CYS A 13 1.16 13.28 -13.92
N GLN A 14 1.65 14.53 -13.89
CA GLN A 14 2.93 14.88 -13.26
C GLN A 14 2.85 14.66 -11.74
N GLU A 15 1.79 15.16 -11.09
CA GLU A 15 1.58 14.96 -9.65
C GLU A 15 1.43 13.47 -9.31
N THR A 16 0.69 12.72 -10.13
CA THR A 16 0.52 11.28 -9.93
C THR A 16 1.84 10.54 -10.09
N GLY A 17 2.63 10.84 -11.12
CA GLY A 17 3.95 10.23 -11.31
C GLY A 17 4.90 10.51 -10.14
N ASN A 18 4.91 11.74 -9.62
CA ASN A 18 5.75 12.10 -8.47
C ASN A 18 5.33 11.42 -7.16
N ARG A 19 4.07 10.97 -7.04
CA ARG A 19 3.50 10.36 -5.83
C ARG A 19 3.20 8.87 -6.00
N ILE A 20 3.66 8.25 -7.08
CA ILE A 20 3.26 6.88 -7.43
C ILE A 20 3.90 5.85 -6.48
N SER A 21 5.11 6.13 -5.99
CA SER A 21 5.78 5.34 -4.95
C SER A 21 5.04 5.47 -3.62
N ASP A 22 4.84 6.69 -3.11
CA ASP A 22 4.05 6.94 -1.89
C ASP A 22 2.66 6.28 -1.94
N TYR A 23 2.04 6.25 -3.12
CA TYR A 23 0.75 5.57 -3.34
C TYR A 23 0.87 4.06 -3.18
N LEU A 24 1.90 3.46 -3.76
CA LEU A 24 2.17 2.03 -3.70
C LEU A 24 2.57 1.58 -2.29
N ASP A 25 3.32 2.41 -1.57
CA ASP A 25 3.75 2.18 -0.19
C ASP A 25 2.64 2.48 0.84
N GLY A 26 1.49 3.01 0.40
CA GLY A 26 0.34 3.30 1.27
C GLY A 26 0.51 4.56 2.14
N GLU A 27 1.50 5.40 1.85
CA GLU A 27 1.83 6.59 2.64
C GLU A 27 0.92 7.79 2.31
N LEU A 28 0.24 7.77 1.16
CA LEU A 28 -0.70 8.83 0.81
C LEU A 28 -1.97 8.78 1.66
N GLN A 29 -2.37 9.94 2.18
CA GLN A 29 -3.57 10.07 3.00
C GLN A 29 -4.52 11.16 2.50
N GLY A 30 -5.76 11.08 3.00
CA GLY A 30 -6.81 12.08 2.81
C GLY A 30 -7.00 12.53 1.36
N ARG A 31 -6.85 13.84 1.13
CA ARG A 31 -7.09 14.44 -0.18
C ARG A 31 -6.05 14.02 -1.22
N SER A 32 -4.80 13.79 -0.83
CA SER A 32 -3.73 13.38 -1.76
C SER A 32 -4.05 12.00 -2.34
N LEU A 33 -4.36 11.03 -1.47
CA LEU A 33 -4.77 9.68 -1.88
C LEU A 33 -5.98 9.72 -2.81
N THR A 34 -7.01 10.47 -2.46
CA THR A 34 -8.24 10.57 -3.25
C THR A 34 -7.98 11.13 -4.65
N ARG A 35 -7.12 12.15 -4.76
CA ARG A 35 -6.79 12.79 -6.03
C ARG A 35 -5.99 11.87 -6.95
N VAL A 36 -5.00 11.15 -6.41
CA VAL A 36 -4.20 10.16 -7.13
C VAL A 36 -5.07 8.97 -7.57
N ARG A 37 -5.89 8.40 -6.69
CA ARG A 37 -6.83 7.30 -7.04
C ARG A 37 -7.77 7.67 -8.19
N ARG A 38 -8.35 8.87 -8.14
CA ARG A 38 -9.24 9.36 -9.22
C ARG A 38 -8.50 9.52 -10.55
N HIS A 39 -7.23 9.92 -10.51
CA HIS A 39 -6.40 10.03 -11.71
C HIS A 39 -6.09 8.64 -12.29
N LEU A 40 -5.64 7.70 -11.45
CA LEU A 40 -5.37 6.32 -11.83
C LEU A 40 -6.60 5.61 -12.39
N ALA A 41 -7.80 5.94 -11.93
CA ALA A 41 -9.05 5.41 -12.50
C ALA A 41 -9.30 5.84 -13.96
N ARG A 42 -8.67 6.92 -14.45
CA ARG A 42 -8.97 7.51 -15.77
C ARG A 42 -7.78 7.60 -16.72
N CYS A 43 -6.55 7.45 -16.23
CA CYS A 43 -5.35 7.61 -17.06
C CYS A 43 -4.62 6.27 -17.25
N ASP A 44 -4.70 5.71 -18.46
CA ASP A 44 -3.98 4.48 -18.84
C ASP A 44 -2.46 4.60 -18.66
N ARG A 45 -1.89 5.76 -19.00
CA ARG A 45 -0.44 5.99 -18.86
C ARG A 45 0.03 5.87 -17.41
N CYS A 46 -0.71 6.45 -16.47
CA CYS A 46 -0.36 6.37 -15.06
C CYS A 46 -0.63 4.98 -14.47
N ARG A 47 -1.64 4.25 -14.97
CA ARG A 47 -1.83 2.83 -14.62
C ARG A 47 -0.66 1.97 -15.09
N ALA A 48 -0.25 2.11 -16.35
CA ALA A 48 0.90 1.38 -16.88
C ALA A 48 2.20 1.67 -16.10
N MET A 49 2.39 2.92 -15.66
CA MET A 49 3.51 3.29 -14.78
C MET A 49 3.44 2.60 -13.42
N LEU A 50 2.25 2.56 -12.80
CA LEU A 50 2.03 1.86 -11.53
C LEU A 50 2.32 0.36 -11.67
N ASP A 51 1.80 -0.27 -12.72
CA ASP A 51 2.01 -1.70 -12.99
C ASP A 51 3.49 -2.01 -13.23
N SER A 52 4.21 -1.16 -13.95
CA SER A 52 5.65 -1.30 -14.17
C SER A 52 6.44 -1.24 -12.86
N LEU A 53 6.08 -0.30 -11.98
CA LEU A 53 6.74 -0.18 -10.67
C LEU A 53 6.43 -1.41 -9.80
N HIS A 54 5.18 -1.86 -9.76
CA HIS A 54 4.77 -3.05 -9.02
C HIS A 54 5.53 -4.31 -9.47
N ARG A 55 5.62 -4.54 -10.79
CA ARG A 55 6.40 -5.66 -11.37
C ARG A 55 7.88 -5.59 -11.01
N THR A 56 8.46 -4.39 -11.00
CA THR A 56 9.86 -4.19 -10.63
C THR A 56 10.08 -4.59 -9.17
N LEU A 57 9.17 -4.23 -8.28
CA LEU A 57 9.22 -4.62 -6.87
C LEU A 57 9.02 -6.13 -6.67
N GLU A 58 8.09 -6.75 -7.38
CA GLU A 58 7.91 -8.21 -7.36
C GLU A 58 9.18 -8.95 -7.79
N GLN A 59 9.81 -8.48 -8.88
CA GLN A 59 11.08 -9.04 -9.35
C GLN A 59 12.19 -8.89 -8.29
N LEU A 60 12.35 -7.69 -7.71
CA LEU A 60 13.34 -7.47 -6.64
C LEU A 60 13.08 -8.36 -5.41
N ARG A 61 11.82 -8.53 -5.00
CA ARG A 61 11.44 -9.45 -3.91
C ARG A 61 11.78 -10.90 -4.23
N SER A 62 11.62 -11.30 -5.49
CA SER A 62 11.97 -12.66 -5.93
C SER A 62 13.47 -12.93 -5.91
N LEU A 63 14.31 -11.91 -6.20
CA LEU A 63 15.76 -12.00 -6.09
C LEU A 63 16.22 -12.03 -4.63
N GLY A 64 15.52 -11.30 -3.76
CA GLY A 64 15.77 -11.25 -2.32
C GLY A 64 15.19 -12.41 -1.53
N SER A 65 15.06 -13.61 -2.12
CA SER A 65 14.82 -14.85 -1.36
C SER A 65 16.16 -15.52 -1.02
N PRO A 66 16.85 -15.16 0.09
CA PRO A 66 17.34 -16.25 0.92
C PRO A 66 16.10 -17.01 1.38
N GLU A 67 16.15 -18.34 1.35
CA GLU A 67 15.32 -19.26 2.13
C GLU A 67 14.39 -18.50 3.09
N GLN A 68 13.07 -18.53 2.86
CA GLN A 68 12.11 -17.95 3.81
C GLN A 68 12.52 -18.45 5.20
N VAL A 69 13.16 -17.60 6.01
CA VAL A 69 13.60 -17.98 7.34
C VAL A 69 12.29 -18.19 8.07
N ALA A 70 11.87 -19.45 8.13
CA ALA A 70 10.68 -19.83 8.84
C ALA A 70 10.84 -19.21 10.22
N PRO A 71 9.88 -18.40 10.68
CA PRO A 71 9.97 -17.83 12.01
C PRO A 71 10.21 -18.99 12.98
N GLU A 72 11.24 -18.86 13.82
CA GLU A 72 11.53 -19.83 14.87
C GLU A 72 10.21 -20.20 15.58
N PRO A 73 9.95 -21.47 15.87
CA PRO A 73 8.68 -21.90 16.45
C PRO A 73 8.35 -21.15 17.77
N ALA A 74 9.38 -20.67 18.48
CA ALA A 74 9.24 -19.81 19.64
C ALA A 74 8.58 -18.45 19.33
N THR A 75 8.95 -17.78 18.22
CA THR A 75 8.36 -16.49 17.82
C THR A 75 6.91 -16.65 17.40
N VAL A 76 6.58 -17.72 16.68
CA VAL A 76 5.19 -18.02 16.29
C VAL A 76 4.32 -18.26 17.54
N SER A 77 4.81 -19.08 18.48
CA SER A 77 4.10 -19.38 19.72
C SER A 77 3.89 -18.14 20.60
N ALA A 78 4.90 -17.26 20.69
CA ALA A 78 4.80 -16.02 21.45
C ALA A 78 3.71 -15.08 20.89
N VAL A 79 3.67 -14.90 19.56
CA VAL A 79 2.65 -14.08 18.89
C VAL A 79 1.24 -14.66 19.09
N LEU A 80 1.07 -15.98 18.93
CA LEU A 80 -0.22 -16.65 19.14
C LEU A 80 -0.70 -16.54 20.60
N SER A 81 0.20 -16.63 21.57
CA SER A 81 -0.13 -16.50 22.99
C SER A 81 -0.60 -15.08 23.32
N GLN A 82 0.00 -14.07 22.71
CA GLN A 82 -0.38 -12.67 22.90
C GLN A 82 -1.79 -12.37 22.35
N ILE A 83 -2.10 -12.82 21.12
CA ILE A 83 -3.44 -12.64 20.51
C ILE A 83 -4.52 -13.29 21.39
N GLN A 84 -4.26 -14.49 21.93
CA GLN A 84 -5.21 -15.20 22.78
C GLN A 84 -5.45 -14.49 24.12
N HIS A 85 -4.41 -13.92 24.73
CA HIS A 85 -4.54 -13.17 25.98
C HIS A 85 -5.35 -11.87 25.80
N GLU A 86 -5.24 -11.23 24.64
CA GLU A 86 -5.98 -10.01 24.29
C GLU A 86 -7.45 -10.29 23.92
N SER A 87 -7.73 -11.51 23.44
CA SER A 87 -9.07 -11.98 23.04
C SER A 87 -9.94 -12.48 24.20
N SER A 88 -9.37 -12.67 25.40
CA SER A 88 -10.11 -13.20 26.54
C SER A 88 -11.13 -12.14 27.03
N PRO A 89 -12.44 -12.45 27.06
CA PRO A 89 -13.45 -11.45 27.38
C PRO A 89 -13.26 -10.99 28.83
N ARG A 90 -13.24 -9.67 29.04
CA ARG A 90 -13.52 -9.07 30.35
C ARG A 90 -14.83 -9.67 30.82
N THR A 91 -14.76 -10.64 31.73
CA THR A 91 -15.94 -11.20 32.37
C THR A 91 -16.65 -10.06 33.07
N ARG A 92 -17.86 -9.79 32.60
CA ARG A 92 -18.85 -8.93 33.25
C ARG A 92 -19.08 -9.51 34.65
N GLY A 93 -18.46 -8.90 35.66
CA GLY A 93 -18.81 -9.09 37.06
C GLY A 93 -20.15 -8.42 37.33
N GLY A 94 -21.02 -9.14 38.04
CA GLY A 94 -22.40 -8.77 38.37
C GLY A 94 -22.52 -7.72 39.47
#